data_AF-A0AAN0IRJ6-F1
#
_entry.id   AF-A0AAN0IRJ6-F1
#
_cell.length_a   1.000
_cell.length_b   1.000
_cell.length_c   1.000
_cell.angle_alpha   90.00
_cell.angle_beta   90.00
_cell.angle_gamma   90.00
#
_symmetry.space_group_name_H-M   'P 1'
#
loop_
_entity.id
_entity.type
_entity.pdbx_description
1 polymer ?
#
loop_
_entity_poly.entity_id
_entity_poly.type
_entity_poly.pdbx_seq_one_letter_code
_entity_poly.pdbx_strand_id
1 'polypeptide(L)'
;MERSQNVTEAEAKAEKQLLRPHRKIAYALGNFFTVLAIAVWFPYNISFFQFVLGLSAKNAGNIVLIAQVGGAISTPLVGMWSDKCSCKIPGRRKIFHLIGLITLALVMFFLWYKCLGCSDASEVYQVIYFCCFAIIFQFSWASIQIGQLALLPEICVQKRTQVQLNSLRYSFTIIANLVVFGCFWLLLKFYSDDSSKNTGDKPLTPDDLNIFLIMSAVVIGLGFPSSLLFQFLIPEKVNVNLAKQTWYKWIVNPRFYL
;
A
#
# COMPACT_ATOMS: atom_id res chain seq x y z
N MET A 1 19.42 -23.42 31.79
CA MET A 1 20.02 -22.07 31.96
C MET A 1 20.93 -21.71 30.79
N GLU A 2 21.80 -22.61 30.34
CA GLU A 2 22.69 -22.38 29.19
C GLU A 2 21.94 -22.22 27.85
N ARG A 3 20.92 -23.06 27.59
CA ARG A 3 20.05 -22.94 26.40
C ARG A 3 19.27 -21.62 26.35
N SER A 4 18.87 -21.08 27.50
CA SER A 4 18.17 -19.79 27.57
C SER A 4 19.13 -18.61 27.33
N GLN A 5 20.36 -18.66 27.85
CA GLN A 5 21.37 -17.63 27.56
C GLN A 5 21.76 -17.60 26.08
N ASN A 6 21.98 -18.77 25.46
CA ASN A 6 22.35 -18.87 24.04
C ASN A 6 21.26 -18.32 23.09
N VAL A 7 19.98 -18.45 23.46
CA VAL A 7 18.87 -17.87 22.70
C VAL A 7 18.87 -16.35 22.79
N THR A 8 19.03 -15.79 23.99
CA THR A 8 19.08 -14.33 24.22
C THR A 8 20.25 -13.67 23.47
N GLU A 9 21.41 -14.31 23.43
CA GLU A 9 22.57 -13.81 22.67
C GLU A 9 22.35 -13.84 21.15
N ALA A 10 21.74 -14.91 20.64
CA ALA A 10 21.40 -15.03 19.22
C ALA A 10 20.35 -14.01 18.78
N GLU A 11 19.37 -13.72 19.65
CA GLU A 11 18.34 -12.69 19.47
C GLU A 11 18.96 -11.28 19.46
N ALA A 12 19.82 -10.96 20.42
CA ALA A 12 20.55 -9.70 20.47
C ALA A 12 21.45 -9.49 19.24
N LYS A 13 22.15 -10.53 18.78
CA LYS A 13 22.97 -10.48 17.57
C LYS A 13 22.13 -10.24 16.33
N ALA A 14 20.95 -10.87 16.23
CA ALA A 14 20.03 -10.68 15.11
C ALA A 14 19.43 -9.27 15.09
N GLU A 15 19.06 -8.73 16.25
CA GLU A 15 18.58 -7.35 16.37
C GLU A 15 19.67 -6.34 15.98
N LYS A 16 20.92 -6.55 16.41
CA LYS A 16 22.06 -5.73 15.99
C LYS A 16 22.26 -5.76 14.47
N GLN A 17 21.98 -6.89 13.82
CA GLN A 17 22.01 -6.98 12.34
C GLN A 17 20.84 -6.24 11.70
N LEU A 18 19.62 -6.35 12.25
CA LEU A 18 18.44 -5.62 11.79
C LEU A 18 18.63 -4.10 11.90
N LEU A 19 19.31 -3.65 12.96
CA LEU A 19 19.60 -2.25 13.20
C LEU A 19 20.68 -1.66 12.29
N ARG A 20 21.31 -2.46 11.40
CA ARG A 20 22.23 -1.92 10.39
C ARG A 20 21.49 -0.93 9.47
N PRO A 21 22.13 0.18 9.05
CA PRO A 21 21.47 1.26 8.31
C PRO A 21 20.69 0.78 7.08
N HIS A 22 21.29 -0.08 6.26
CA HIS A 22 20.64 -0.61 5.05
C HIS A 22 19.38 -1.44 5.35
N ARG A 23 19.34 -2.22 6.44
CA ARG A 23 18.14 -3.00 6.81
C ARG A 23 17.06 -2.13 7.43
N LYS A 24 17.42 -1.11 8.21
CA LYS A 24 16.46 -0.12 8.69
C LYS A 24 15.75 0.58 7.52
N ILE A 25 16.53 1.04 6.54
CA ILE A 25 16.01 1.68 5.33
C ILE A 25 15.16 0.68 4.53
N ALA A 26 15.62 -0.54 4.32
CA ALA A 26 14.85 -1.58 3.62
C ALA A 26 13.51 -1.89 4.31
N TYR A 27 13.49 -1.91 5.65
CA TYR A 27 12.24 -2.04 6.41
C TYR A 27 11.29 -0.88 6.12
N ALA A 28 11.76 0.36 6.22
CA ALA A 28 10.94 1.54 5.95
C ALA A 28 10.43 1.58 4.50
N LEU A 29 11.28 1.21 3.54
CA LEU A 29 10.93 1.12 2.11
C LEU A 29 9.89 0.05 1.79
N GLY A 30 9.68 -0.93 2.67
CA GLY A 30 8.67 -1.98 2.47
C GLY A 30 7.24 -1.46 2.28
N ASN A 31 6.90 -0.29 2.82
CA ASN A 31 5.58 0.34 2.64
C ASN A 31 5.59 1.45 1.58
N PHE A 32 6.75 1.79 1.02
CA PHE A 32 6.93 3.01 0.25
C PHE A 32 6.07 3.02 -1.01
N PHE A 33 5.96 1.88 -1.71
CA PHE A 33 5.09 1.76 -2.88
C PHE A 33 3.62 2.05 -2.55
N THR A 34 3.14 1.47 -1.46
CA THR A 34 1.76 1.66 -1.01
C THR A 34 1.50 3.09 -0.61
N VAL A 35 2.45 3.74 0.07
CA VAL A 35 2.28 5.15 0.42
C VAL A 35 2.23 6.04 -0.82
N LEU A 36 3.10 5.80 -1.81
CA LEU A 36 3.04 6.53 -3.08
C LEU A 36 1.67 6.33 -3.75
N ALA A 37 1.17 5.09 -3.78
CA ALA A 37 -0.10 4.77 -4.41
C ALA A 37 -1.30 5.42 -3.71
N ILE A 38 -1.36 5.41 -2.36
CA ILE A 38 -2.43 6.09 -1.61
C ILE A 38 -2.34 7.62 -1.73
N ALA A 39 -1.12 8.17 -1.83
CA ALA A 39 -0.89 9.60 -2.00
C ALA A 39 -1.40 10.10 -3.36
N VAL A 40 -1.51 9.23 -4.37
CA VAL A 40 -2.21 9.56 -5.62
C VAL A 40 -3.70 9.25 -5.51
N TRP A 41 -4.07 8.08 -4.98
CA TRP A 41 -5.46 7.61 -4.92
C TRP A 41 -6.38 8.57 -4.18
N PHE A 42 -6.07 8.92 -2.92
CA PHE A 42 -6.99 9.70 -2.09
C PHE A 42 -7.29 11.11 -2.60
N PRO A 43 -6.30 11.93 -3.00
CA PRO A 43 -6.58 13.30 -3.44
C PRO A 43 -7.15 13.37 -4.88
N TYR A 44 -6.87 12.38 -5.74
CA TYR A 44 -7.15 12.53 -7.17
C TYR A 44 -8.18 11.57 -7.76
N ASN A 45 -8.64 10.54 -7.03
CA ASN A 45 -9.59 9.55 -7.57
C ASN A 45 -10.90 10.19 -8.09
N ILE A 46 -11.56 11.02 -7.28
CA ILE A 46 -12.83 11.67 -7.62
C ILE A 46 -12.62 12.61 -8.80
N SER A 47 -11.56 13.42 -8.76
CA SER A 47 -11.21 14.34 -9.84
C SER A 47 -11.00 13.59 -11.16
N PHE A 48 -10.30 12.47 -11.13
CA PHE A 48 -10.10 11.63 -12.32
C PHE A 48 -11.42 11.04 -12.84
N PHE A 49 -12.24 10.45 -11.96
CA PHE A 49 -13.52 9.88 -12.37
C PHE A 49 -14.48 10.92 -12.96
N GLN A 50 -14.55 12.12 -12.38
CA GLN A 50 -15.47 13.15 -12.85
C GLN A 50 -14.95 13.89 -14.09
N PHE A 51 -13.69 14.33 -14.06
CA PHE A 51 -13.19 15.27 -15.06
C PHE A 51 -12.48 14.59 -16.23
N VAL A 52 -11.81 13.46 -15.98
CA VAL A 52 -11.10 12.73 -17.04
C VAL A 52 -12.00 11.68 -17.68
N LEU A 53 -12.75 10.92 -16.87
CA LEU A 53 -13.67 9.90 -17.40
C LEU A 53 -15.08 10.43 -17.67
N GLY A 54 -15.42 11.62 -17.18
CA GLY A 54 -16.75 12.21 -17.40
C GLY A 54 -17.88 11.57 -16.60
N LEU A 55 -17.58 10.79 -15.55
CA LEU A 55 -18.60 10.16 -14.71
C LEU A 55 -19.33 11.20 -13.86
N SER A 56 -20.60 10.95 -13.56
CA SER A 56 -21.35 11.81 -12.64
C SER A 56 -20.70 11.82 -11.24
N ALA A 57 -20.83 12.94 -10.51
CA ALA A 57 -20.34 13.06 -9.13
C ALA A 57 -20.89 11.94 -8.21
N LYS A 58 -22.15 11.54 -8.44
CA LYS A 58 -22.80 10.43 -7.74
C LYS A 58 -22.05 9.12 -7.98
N ASN A 59 -21.72 8.80 -9.22
CA ASN A 59 -21.04 7.56 -9.58
C ASN A 59 -19.58 7.55 -9.10
N ALA A 60 -18.85 8.66 -9.23
CA ALA A 60 -17.51 8.81 -8.66
C ALA A 60 -17.52 8.58 -7.14
N GLY A 61 -18.46 9.21 -6.42
CA GLY A 61 -18.64 9.00 -4.99
C GLY A 61 -18.98 7.55 -4.63
N ASN A 62 -19.85 6.90 -5.40
CA ASN A 62 -20.19 5.49 -5.20
C ASN A 62 -18.98 4.56 -5.35
N ILE A 63 -18.12 4.78 -6.35
CA ILE A 63 -16.90 3.98 -6.54
C ILE A 63 -16.00 4.09 -5.30
N VAL A 64 -15.76 5.31 -4.82
CA VAL A 64 -14.93 5.54 -3.62
C VAL A 64 -15.57 4.93 -2.38
N LEU A 65 -16.89 5.05 -2.20
CA LEU A 65 -17.60 4.44 -1.08
C LEU A 65 -17.47 2.91 -1.08
N ILE A 66 -17.70 2.28 -2.24
CA ILE A 66 -17.55 0.83 -2.41
C ILE A 66 -16.13 0.39 -2.12
N ALA A 67 -15.12 1.18 -2.53
CA ALA A 67 -13.73 0.93 -2.19
C ALA A 67 -13.52 0.93 -0.66
N GLN A 68 -14.08 1.89 0.08
CA GLN A 68 -13.94 1.93 1.54
C GLN A 68 -14.57 0.70 2.21
N VAL A 69 -15.76 0.28 1.77
CA VAL A 69 -16.41 -0.95 2.24
C VAL A 69 -15.52 -2.17 1.93
N GLY A 70 -14.99 -2.25 0.72
CA GLY A 70 -14.05 -3.30 0.31
C GLY A 70 -12.80 -3.34 1.19
N GLY A 71 -12.25 -2.19 1.57
CA GLY A 71 -11.10 -2.08 2.48
C GLY A 71 -11.42 -2.51 3.92
N ALA A 72 -12.59 -2.12 4.42
CA ALA A 72 -13.08 -2.52 5.74
C ALA A 72 -13.25 -4.05 5.85
N ILE A 73 -13.67 -4.71 4.76
CA ILE A 73 -13.79 -6.17 4.68
C ILE A 73 -12.42 -6.83 4.47
N SER A 74 -11.58 -6.28 3.59
CA SER A 74 -10.28 -6.86 3.23
C SER A 74 -9.31 -6.90 4.40
N THR A 75 -9.31 -5.88 5.25
CA THR A 75 -8.41 -5.76 6.41
C THR A 75 -8.49 -6.97 7.37
N PRO A 76 -9.66 -7.34 7.94
CA PRO A 76 -9.76 -8.51 8.81
C PRO A 76 -9.52 -9.83 8.05
N LEU A 77 -9.96 -9.94 6.79
CA LEU A 77 -9.74 -11.14 5.98
C LEU A 77 -8.25 -11.42 5.76
N VAL A 78 -7.49 -10.40 5.36
CA VAL A 78 -6.03 -10.48 5.20
C VAL A 78 -5.36 -10.84 6.53
N GLY A 79 -5.78 -10.25 7.65
CA GLY A 79 -5.25 -10.59 8.97
C GLY A 79 -5.44 -12.08 9.29
N MET A 80 -6.68 -12.58 9.12
CA MET A 80 -7.02 -13.98 9.38
C MET A 80 -6.31 -14.96 8.43
N TRP A 81 -6.22 -14.63 7.14
CA TRP A 81 -5.54 -15.46 6.14
C TRP A 81 -4.03 -15.46 6.35
N SER A 82 -3.45 -14.30 6.66
CA SER A 82 -2.03 -14.18 6.97
C SER A 82 -1.67 -15.04 8.18
N ASP A 83 -2.48 -15.05 9.24
CA ASP A 83 -2.22 -15.87 10.42
C ASP A 83 -2.22 -17.38 10.14
N LYS A 84 -3.04 -17.84 9.17
CA LYS A 84 -3.22 -19.26 8.83
C LYS A 84 -2.23 -19.79 7.77
N CYS A 85 -1.53 -18.95 7.00
CA CYS A 85 -0.57 -19.41 5.98
C CYS A 85 0.55 -20.23 6.65
N SER A 86 0.78 -21.45 6.16
CA SER A 86 1.89 -22.31 6.61
C SER A 86 3.12 -22.19 5.69
N CYS A 87 3.31 -21.00 5.13
CA CYS A 87 4.17 -20.73 4.00
C CYS A 87 5.64 -20.58 4.47
N LYS A 88 6.51 -21.52 4.08
CA LYS A 88 7.89 -21.62 4.62
C LYS A 88 8.86 -20.60 4.03
N ILE A 89 8.76 -20.30 2.73
CA ILE A 89 9.59 -19.32 2.01
C ILE A 89 8.64 -18.51 1.11
N PRO A 90 8.62 -17.17 1.17
CA PRO A 90 9.49 -16.25 1.92
C PRO A 90 9.14 -16.09 3.42
N GLY A 91 8.08 -16.74 3.88
CA GLY A 91 7.53 -16.60 5.23
C GLY A 91 6.05 -16.27 5.21
N ARG A 92 5.38 -16.43 6.35
CA ARG A 92 3.92 -16.28 6.49
C ARG A 92 3.47 -14.82 6.33
N ARG A 93 4.25 -13.87 6.84
CA ARG A 93 3.93 -12.43 6.75
C ARG A 93 4.39 -11.84 5.44
N LYS A 94 5.57 -12.24 4.97
CA LYS A 94 6.17 -11.75 3.73
C LYS A 94 5.43 -12.16 2.46
N ILE A 95 4.78 -13.32 2.44
CA ILE A 95 3.99 -13.76 1.28
C ILE A 95 2.79 -12.85 1.03
N PHE A 96 2.07 -12.43 2.09
CA PHE A 96 0.95 -11.48 1.96
C PHE A 96 1.42 -10.09 1.54
N HIS A 97 2.56 -9.65 2.07
CA HIS A 97 3.20 -8.43 1.60
C HIS A 97 3.55 -8.50 0.10
N LEU A 98 4.14 -9.61 -0.36
CA LEU A 98 4.51 -9.80 -1.77
C LEU A 98 3.28 -9.88 -2.70
N ILE A 99 2.25 -10.63 -2.31
CA ILE A 99 0.98 -10.68 -3.04
C ILE A 99 0.40 -9.27 -3.17
N GLY A 100 0.40 -8.51 -2.08
CA GLY A 100 -0.03 -7.13 -2.07
C GLY A 100 0.78 -6.24 -3.02
N LEU A 101 2.12 -6.38 -3.06
CA LEU A 101 2.96 -5.61 -4.00
C LEU A 101 2.64 -5.89 -5.46
N ILE A 102 2.50 -7.17 -5.82
CA ILE A 102 2.21 -7.59 -7.21
C ILE A 102 0.82 -7.10 -7.63
N THR A 103 -0.18 -7.32 -6.76
CA THR A 103 -1.56 -6.89 -7.02
C THR A 103 -1.67 -5.37 -7.07
N LEU A 104 -0.93 -4.63 -6.23
CA LEU A 104 -0.86 -3.17 -6.27
C LEU A 104 -0.25 -2.66 -7.59
N ALA A 105 0.83 -3.26 -8.06
CA ALA A 105 1.46 -2.87 -9.33
C ALA A 105 0.52 -3.05 -10.52
N LEU A 106 -0.20 -4.18 -10.55
CA LEU A 106 -1.17 -4.46 -11.59
C LEU A 106 -2.35 -3.47 -11.55
N VAL A 107 -2.99 -3.31 -10.38
CA VAL A 107 -4.18 -2.47 -10.26
C VAL A 107 -3.90 -0.99 -10.45
N MET A 108 -2.69 -0.54 -10.08
CA MET A 108 -2.30 0.86 -10.25
C MET A 108 -2.34 1.26 -11.72
N PHE A 109 -1.95 0.39 -12.66
CA PHE A 109 -2.10 0.70 -14.09
C PHE A 109 -3.57 0.76 -14.52
N PHE A 110 -4.37 -0.26 -14.17
CA PHE A 110 -5.77 -0.36 -14.61
C PHE A 110 -6.70 0.70 -14.01
N LEU A 111 -6.41 1.22 -12.81
CA LEU A 111 -7.22 2.26 -12.17
C LEU A 111 -7.12 3.63 -12.86
N TRP A 112 -5.98 3.94 -13.46
CA TRP A 112 -5.73 5.22 -14.14
C TRP A 112 -5.85 5.13 -15.67
N TYR A 113 -6.13 3.94 -16.20
CA TYR A 113 -6.40 3.72 -17.61
C TYR A 113 -7.90 3.83 -17.92
N LYS A 114 -8.26 4.09 -19.18
CA LYS A 114 -9.67 4.05 -19.63
C LYS A 114 -10.23 2.63 -19.44
N CYS A 115 -11.54 2.50 -19.23
CA CYS A 115 -12.14 1.17 -19.16
C CYS A 115 -11.87 0.39 -20.47
N LEU A 116 -11.24 -0.78 -20.34
CA LEU A 116 -10.95 -1.67 -21.46
C LEU A 116 -12.23 -2.34 -21.95
N GLY A 117 -12.55 -2.19 -23.23
CA GLY A 117 -13.73 -2.80 -23.84
C GLY A 117 -15.05 -2.10 -23.51
N CYS A 118 -15.02 -0.89 -22.94
CA CYS A 118 -16.21 -0.08 -22.65
C CYS A 118 -16.63 0.88 -23.79
N SER A 119 -16.03 0.80 -24.99
CA SER A 119 -16.20 1.80 -26.06
C SER A 119 -17.66 2.08 -26.44
N ASP A 120 -18.54 1.08 -26.36
CA ASP A 120 -19.99 1.17 -26.64
C ASP A 120 -20.85 0.79 -25.42
N ALA A 121 -20.26 0.67 -24.23
CA ALA A 121 -20.93 0.16 -23.04
C ALA A 121 -21.58 1.29 -22.22
N SER A 122 -22.71 0.99 -21.57
CA SER A 122 -23.36 1.89 -20.60
C SER A 122 -22.41 2.30 -19.48
N GLU A 123 -22.59 3.51 -18.94
CA GLU A 123 -21.83 4.06 -17.79
C GLU A 123 -21.78 3.08 -16.60
N VAL A 124 -22.82 2.26 -16.42
CA VAL A 124 -22.89 1.22 -15.37
C VAL A 124 -21.72 0.23 -15.46
N TYR A 125 -21.32 -0.17 -16.66
CA TYR A 125 -20.20 -1.10 -16.84
C TYR A 125 -18.87 -0.47 -16.44
N GLN A 126 -18.68 0.82 -16.75
CA GLN A 126 -17.50 1.56 -16.31
C GLN A 126 -17.44 1.64 -14.78
N VAL A 127 -18.57 1.95 -14.14
CA VAL A 127 -18.66 1.98 -12.67
C VAL A 127 -18.32 0.63 -12.05
N ILE A 128 -18.88 -0.48 -12.57
CA ILE A 128 -18.56 -1.82 -12.07
C ILE A 128 -17.08 -2.14 -12.25
N TYR A 129 -16.50 -1.82 -13.40
CA TYR A 129 -15.07 -2.00 -13.70
C TYR A 129 -14.20 -1.29 -12.64
N PHE A 130 -14.43 0.00 -12.42
CA PHE A 130 -13.64 0.77 -11.45
C PHE A 130 -13.90 0.35 -10.00
N CYS A 131 -15.11 -0.05 -9.65
CA CYS A 131 -15.41 -0.64 -8.34
C CYS A 131 -14.58 -1.92 -8.09
N CYS A 132 -14.51 -2.83 -9.06
CA CYS A 132 -13.73 -4.06 -8.94
C CYS A 132 -12.25 -3.76 -8.69
N PHE A 133 -11.64 -2.88 -9.49
CA PHE A 133 -10.24 -2.50 -9.31
C PHE A 133 -10.01 -1.70 -8.03
N ALA A 134 -10.94 -0.83 -7.63
CA ALA A 134 -10.82 -0.10 -6.37
C ALA A 134 -10.87 -1.03 -5.16
N ILE A 135 -11.69 -2.08 -5.18
CA ILE A 135 -11.69 -3.13 -4.14
C ILE A 135 -10.35 -3.88 -4.13
N ILE A 136 -9.82 -4.25 -5.30
CA ILE A 136 -8.52 -4.92 -5.41
C ILE A 136 -7.41 -4.03 -4.84
N PHE A 137 -7.40 -2.72 -5.15
CA PHE A 137 -6.47 -1.76 -4.57
C PHE A 137 -6.52 -1.74 -3.04
N GLN A 138 -7.72 -1.76 -2.47
CA GLN A 138 -7.91 -1.77 -1.02
C GLN A 138 -7.42 -3.08 -0.38
N PHE A 139 -7.63 -4.21 -1.06
CA PHE A 139 -7.05 -5.49 -0.67
C PHE A 139 -5.51 -5.47 -0.71
N SER A 140 -4.92 -4.91 -1.76
CA SER A 140 -3.47 -4.76 -1.90
C SER A 140 -2.90 -3.89 -0.78
N TRP A 141 -3.54 -2.76 -0.48
CA TRP A 141 -3.14 -1.88 0.62
C TRP A 141 -3.18 -2.61 1.97
N ALA A 142 -4.30 -3.28 2.27
CA ALA A 142 -4.43 -4.07 3.50
C ALA A 142 -3.35 -5.15 3.61
N SER A 143 -3.09 -5.87 2.52
CA SER A 143 -2.09 -6.95 2.45
C SER A 143 -0.67 -6.49 2.79
N ILE A 144 -0.23 -5.39 2.18
CA ILE A 144 1.11 -4.82 2.42
C ILE A 144 1.21 -4.29 3.85
N GLN A 145 0.23 -3.48 4.27
CA GLN A 145 0.24 -2.82 5.57
C GLN A 145 0.21 -3.84 6.73
N ILE A 146 -0.69 -4.81 6.68
CA ILE A 146 -0.82 -5.84 7.71
C ILE A 146 0.39 -6.76 7.71
N GLY A 147 0.85 -7.21 6.54
CA GLY A 147 2.02 -8.08 6.43
C GLY A 147 3.26 -7.46 7.07
N GLN A 148 3.51 -6.16 6.82
CA GLN A 148 4.66 -5.47 7.39
C GLN A 148 4.52 -5.17 8.89
N LEU A 149 3.33 -4.77 9.35
CA LEU A 149 3.08 -4.49 10.76
C LEU A 149 3.13 -5.76 11.61
N ALA A 150 2.58 -6.87 11.11
CA ALA A 150 2.64 -8.15 11.79
C ALA A 150 4.06 -8.73 11.85
N LEU A 151 4.92 -8.40 10.88
CA LEU A 151 6.32 -8.81 10.89
C LEU A 151 7.16 -8.05 11.93
N LEU A 152 6.82 -6.79 12.22
CA LEU A 152 7.59 -5.93 13.13
C LEU A 152 7.88 -6.55 14.52
N PRO A 153 6.87 -7.07 15.26
CA PRO A 153 7.11 -7.70 16.56
C PRO A 153 7.82 -9.05 16.44
N GLU A 154 7.79 -9.71 15.26
CA GLU A 154 8.48 -10.98 15.05
C GLU A 154 9.99 -10.78 14.81
N ILE A 155 10.40 -9.64 14.25
CA ILE A 155 11.81 -9.33 13.95
C ILE A 155 12.52 -8.49 15.04
N CYS A 156 11.77 -7.83 15.93
CA CYS A 156 12.32 -6.96 16.97
C CYS A 156 12.11 -7.54 18.36
N VAL A 157 13.21 -7.70 19.11
CA VAL A 157 13.19 -8.14 20.51
C VAL A 157 12.82 -6.97 21.43
N GLN A 158 13.43 -5.79 21.22
CA GLN A 158 13.18 -4.62 22.05
C GLN A 158 12.06 -3.75 21.50
N LYS A 159 11.19 -3.27 22.39
CA LYS A 159 10.14 -2.29 22.06
C LYS A 159 10.71 -0.97 21.52
N ARG A 160 11.89 -0.56 22.00
CA ARG A 160 12.62 0.62 21.50
C ARG A 160 12.91 0.50 19.99
N THR A 161 13.38 -0.66 19.54
CA THR A 161 13.67 -0.93 18.13
C THR A 161 12.41 -0.90 17.28
N GLN A 162 11.30 -1.46 17.79
CA GLN A 162 10.00 -1.40 17.10
C GLN A 162 9.55 0.04 16.87
N VAL A 163 9.65 0.89 17.90
CA VAL A 163 9.31 2.32 17.81
C VAL A 163 10.21 3.03 16.80
N GLN A 164 11.52 2.76 16.80
CA GLN A 164 12.47 3.36 15.85
C GLN A 164 12.19 2.97 14.40
N LEU A 165 11.86 1.71 14.13
CA LEU A 165 11.52 1.25 12.78
C LEU A 165 10.20 1.84 12.29
N ASN A 166 9.21 1.93 13.19
CA ASN A 166 7.91 2.52 12.85
C ASN A 166 8.03 4.04 12.62
N SER A 167 8.84 4.75 13.41
CA SER A 167 9.09 6.18 13.18
C SER A 167 9.76 6.41 11.83
N LEU A 168 10.74 5.57 11.45
CA LEU A 168 11.38 5.65 10.14
C LEU A 168 10.36 5.40 9.01
N ARG A 169 9.48 4.42 9.15
CA ARG A 169 8.39 4.16 8.19
C ARG A 169 7.50 5.40 7.98
N TYR A 170 7.15 6.10 9.04
CA TYR A 170 6.38 7.34 8.94
C TYR A 170 7.16 8.49 8.30
N SER A 171 8.47 8.61 8.55
CA SER A 171 9.30 9.60 7.84
C SER A 171 9.30 9.35 6.32
N PHE A 172 9.46 8.09 5.89
CA PHE A 172 9.35 7.72 4.48
C PHE A 172 7.95 7.95 3.91
N THR A 173 6.92 7.84 4.75
CA THR A 173 5.54 8.14 4.35
C THR A 173 5.40 9.63 3.99
N ILE A 174 5.97 10.53 4.78
CA ILE A 174 5.97 11.97 4.48
C ILE A 174 6.73 12.26 3.19
N ILE A 175 7.92 11.66 3.03
CA ILE A 175 8.74 11.81 1.81
C ILE A 175 7.95 11.34 0.57
N ALA A 176 7.29 10.18 0.64
CA ALA A 176 6.48 9.66 -0.47
C ALA A 176 5.37 10.65 -0.88
N ASN A 177 4.66 11.23 0.10
CA ASN A 177 3.64 12.24 -0.18
C ASN A 177 4.25 13.45 -0.88
N LEU A 178 5.36 13.99 -0.37
CA LEU A 178 6.05 15.14 -0.99
C LEU A 178 6.50 14.84 -2.42
N VAL A 179 7.01 13.64 -2.68
CA VAL A 179 7.39 13.19 -4.03
C VAL A 179 6.18 13.20 -4.95
N VAL A 180 5.05 12.61 -4.54
CA VAL A 180 3.84 12.58 -5.36
C VAL A 180 3.31 13.99 -5.64
N PHE A 181 3.20 14.84 -4.62
CA PHE A 181 2.76 16.22 -4.81
C PHE A 181 3.68 16.99 -5.76
N GLY A 182 5.00 16.88 -5.56
CA GLY A 182 5.99 17.53 -6.41
C GLY A 182 5.94 17.03 -7.86
N CYS A 183 5.86 15.72 -8.06
CA CYS A 183 5.71 15.11 -9.38
C CYS A 183 4.40 15.54 -10.05
N PHE A 184 3.28 15.57 -9.32
CA PHE A 184 1.98 15.95 -9.88
C PHE A 184 1.98 17.40 -10.35
N TRP A 185 2.47 18.29 -9.48
CA TRP A 185 2.61 19.72 -9.80
C TRP A 185 3.53 19.93 -11.02
N LEU A 186 4.65 19.20 -11.08
CA LEU A 186 5.58 19.27 -12.19
C LEU A 186 4.95 18.79 -13.51
N LEU A 187 4.24 17.66 -13.48
CA LEU A 187 3.54 17.13 -14.65
C LEU A 187 2.45 18.07 -15.14
N LEU A 188 1.64 18.63 -14.24
CA LEU A 188 0.63 19.62 -14.60
C LEU A 188 1.28 20.84 -15.26
N LYS A 189 2.41 21.33 -14.74
CA LYS A 189 3.11 22.49 -15.32
C LYS A 189 3.60 22.20 -16.74
N PHE A 190 4.25 21.07 -16.98
CA PHE A 190 4.76 20.73 -18.31
C PHE A 190 3.65 20.45 -19.31
N TYR A 191 2.59 19.76 -18.90
CA TYR A 191 1.48 19.41 -19.80
C TYR A 191 0.56 20.61 -20.09
N SER A 192 0.46 21.56 -19.16
CA SER A 192 -0.26 22.83 -19.37
C SER A 192 0.48 23.77 -20.33
N ASP A 193 1.82 23.71 -20.39
CA ASP A 193 2.64 24.59 -21.25
C ASP A 193 2.55 24.20 -22.74
N ASP A 194 2.42 22.89 -23.02
CA ASP A 194 2.29 22.34 -24.38
C ASP A 194 0.90 22.60 -25.01
N SER A 195 -0.12 22.83 -24.18
CA SER A 195 -1.54 22.92 -24.60
C SER A 195 -2.14 24.33 -24.65
N SER A 196 -1.30 25.38 -24.72
CA SER A 196 -1.62 26.80 -25.06
C SER A 196 -1.32 27.81 -23.96
N LYS A 197 -0.62 28.88 -24.39
CA LYS A 197 -0.55 30.21 -23.77
C LYS A 197 -1.94 30.71 -23.37
N ASN A 198 -2.38 30.42 -22.15
CA ASN A 198 -3.33 31.22 -21.38
C ASN A 198 -3.42 30.66 -19.97
N THR A 199 -2.65 31.28 -19.08
CA THR A 199 -2.77 31.19 -17.62
C THR A 199 -4.20 31.52 -17.17
N GLY A 200 -4.91 30.50 -16.73
CA GLY A 200 -6.18 30.60 -16.01
C GLY A 200 -6.70 29.19 -15.76
N ASP A 201 -6.95 28.87 -14.49
CA ASP A 201 -7.45 27.61 -13.93
C ASP A 201 -8.34 26.79 -14.89
N LYS A 202 -7.74 26.01 -15.80
CA LYS A 202 -8.51 25.07 -16.61
C LYS A 202 -8.87 23.88 -15.72
N PRO A 203 -10.15 23.50 -15.62
CA PRO A 203 -10.52 22.25 -14.99
C PRO A 203 -9.88 21.09 -15.76
N LEU A 204 -9.56 20.00 -15.06
CA LEU A 204 -9.07 18.76 -15.66
C LEU A 204 -9.97 18.35 -16.83
N THR A 205 -9.38 17.86 -17.91
CA THR A 205 -10.12 17.40 -19.10
C THR A 205 -9.81 15.94 -19.41
N PRO A 206 -10.61 15.28 -20.27
CA PRO A 206 -10.32 13.92 -20.75
C PRO A 206 -8.94 13.76 -21.42
N ASP A 207 -8.35 14.85 -21.90
CA ASP A 207 -7.01 14.88 -22.54
C ASP A 207 -5.87 14.75 -21.51
N ASP A 208 -6.15 15.00 -20.22
CA ASP A 208 -5.19 14.90 -19.12
C ASP A 208 -4.96 13.45 -18.65
N LEU A 209 -5.58 12.46 -19.30
CA LEU A 209 -5.38 11.04 -18.99
C LEU A 209 -3.88 10.66 -18.91
N ASN A 210 -3.07 11.19 -19.82
CA ASN A 210 -1.64 10.88 -19.88
C ASN A 210 -0.91 11.31 -18.60
N ILE A 211 -1.36 12.38 -17.93
CA ILE A 211 -0.78 12.83 -16.66
C ILE A 211 -0.93 11.75 -15.59
N PHE A 212 -2.13 11.16 -15.49
CA PHE A 212 -2.42 10.09 -14.55
C PHE A 212 -1.70 8.78 -14.89
N LEU A 213 -1.56 8.47 -16.17
CA LEU A 213 -0.80 7.30 -16.61
C LEU A 213 0.69 7.44 -16.31
N ILE A 214 1.30 8.58 -16.62
CA ILE A 214 2.71 8.86 -16.29
C ILE A 214 2.89 8.84 -14.77
N MET A 215 1.96 9.41 -14.01
CA MET A 215 2.00 9.35 -12.55
C MET A 215 1.96 7.91 -12.04
N SER A 216 1.05 7.09 -12.57
CA SER A 216 0.95 5.67 -12.21
C SER A 216 2.25 4.91 -12.52
N ALA A 217 2.88 5.19 -13.67
CA ALA A 217 4.14 4.59 -14.08
C ALA A 217 5.30 5.02 -13.19
N VAL A 218 5.38 6.30 -12.79
CA VAL A 218 6.37 6.82 -11.83
C VAL A 218 6.20 6.13 -10.48
N VAL A 219 4.97 6.01 -9.99
CA VAL A 219 4.67 5.34 -8.71
C VAL A 219 5.07 3.86 -8.74
N ILE A 220 4.78 3.14 -9.83
CA ILE A 220 5.21 1.75 -10.00
C ILE A 220 6.73 1.67 -10.10
N GLY A 221 7.36 2.49 -10.93
CA GLY A 221 8.80 2.47 -11.21
C GLY A 221 9.66 2.81 -9.98
N LEU A 222 9.23 3.76 -9.15
CA LEU A 222 9.93 4.11 -7.91
C LEU A 222 9.53 3.20 -6.74
N GLY A 223 8.25 2.89 -6.62
CA GLY A 223 7.69 2.18 -5.47
C GLY A 223 7.95 0.69 -5.50
N PHE A 224 7.65 0.00 -6.60
CA PHE A 224 7.71 -1.46 -6.65
C PHE A 224 9.13 -2.00 -6.39
N PRO A 225 10.20 -1.49 -7.06
CA PRO A 225 11.56 -1.94 -6.79
C PRO A 225 12.03 -1.62 -5.38
N SER A 226 11.69 -0.44 -4.84
CA SER A 226 12.09 -0.05 -3.48
C SER A 226 11.43 -0.93 -2.42
N SER A 227 10.16 -1.31 -2.62
CA SER A 227 9.46 -2.23 -1.72
C SER A 227 9.88 -3.69 -1.90
N LEU A 228 10.44 -4.09 -3.06
CA LEU A 228 11.07 -5.39 -3.23
C LEU A 228 12.37 -5.54 -2.42
N LEU A 229 13.09 -4.45 -2.16
CA LEU A 229 14.29 -4.50 -1.29
C LEU A 229 13.96 -5.04 0.11
N PHE A 230 12.76 -4.73 0.63
CA PHE A 230 12.26 -5.32 1.88
C PHE A 230 12.18 -6.85 1.82
N GLN A 231 11.69 -7.40 0.70
CA GLN A 231 11.54 -8.84 0.51
C GLN A 231 12.88 -9.57 0.50
N PHE A 232 13.96 -8.96 0.00
CA PHE A 232 15.28 -9.59 -0.03
C PHE A 232 16.11 -9.32 1.23
N LEU A 233 16.04 -8.12 1.81
CA LEU A 233 16.94 -7.69 2.89
C LEU A 233 16.42 -8.00 4.29
N ILE A 234 15.11 -8.20 4.47
CA ILE A 234 14.50 -8.51 5.76
C ILE A 234 14.17 -10.00 5.83
N PRO A 235 14.91 -10.80 6.62
CA PRO A 235 14.56 -12.19 6.85
C PRO A 235 13.37 -12.28 7.81
N GLU A 236 12.41 -13.15 7.50
CA GLU A 236 11.37 -13.58 8.45
C GLU A 236 11.88 -14.84 9.15
N LYS A 237 12.05 -14.78 10.48
CA LYS A 237 12.34 -15.98 11.28
C LYS A 237 11.02 -16.66 11.59
N VAL A 238 10.82 -17.89 11.11
CA VAL A 238 9.63 -18.67 11.43
C VAL A 238 9.64 -19.02 12.91
N ASN A 239 8.92 -18.25 13.73
CA ASN A 239 8.79 -18.53 15.15
C ASN A 239 7.62 -19.51 15.37
N VAL A 240 7.94 -20.78 15.60
CA VAL A 240 6.96 -21.88 15.75
C VAL A 240 6.12 -21.75 17.03
N ASN A 241 6.53 -20.89 17.97
CA ASN A 241 5.93 -20.76 19.30
C ASN A 241 5.09 -19.47 19.53
N LEU A 242 4.61 -18.81 18.47
CA LEU A 242 3.61 -17.77 18.65
C LEU A 242 2.33 -18.40 19.23
N ALA A 243 2.03 -18.07 20.48
CA ALA A 243 0.78 -18.44 21.13
C ALA A 243 -0.38 -18.10 20.18
N LYS A 244 -1.23 -19.10 19.88
CA LYS A 244 -2.45 -18.92 19.09
C LYS A 244 -3.40 -17.97 19.84
N GLN A 245 -3.17 -16.67 19.76
CA GLN A 245 -4.14 -15.69 20.20
C GLN A 245 -5.29 -15.71 19.21
N THR A 246 -6.47 -16.09 19.69
CA THR A 246 -7.66 -16.18 18.86
C THR A 246 -8.34 -14.82 18.85
N TRP A 247 -8.40 -14.19 17.67
CA TRP A 247 -8.93 -12.84 17.45
C TRP A 247 -10.33 -12.61 18.04
N TYR A 248 -11.18 -13.63 18.10
CA TYR A 248 -12.54 -13.52 18.64
C TYR A 248 -12.55 -13.05 20.10
N LYS A 249 -11.51 -13.38 20.89
CA LYS A 249 -11.42 -12.98 22.29
C LYS A 249 -11.26 -11.47 22.46
N TRP A 250 -10.75 -10.78 21.45
CA TRP A 250 -10.60 -9.33 21.46
C TRP A 250 -11.93 -8.62 21.20
N ILE A 251 -12.70 -9.07 20.21
CA ILE A 251 -14.02 -8.52 19.88
C ILE A 251 -15.04 -8.74 21.00
N VAL A 252 -14.92 -9.83 21.75
CA VAL A 252 -15.80 -10.06 22.89
C VAL A 252 -15.37 -9.26 24.13
N ASN A 253 -14.15 -8.72 24.16
CA ASN A 253 -13.65 -7.97 25.31
C ASN A 253 -14.14 -6.52 25.27
N PRO A 254 -14.94 -6.06 26.26
CA PRO A 254 -15.44 -4.68 26.28
C PRO A 254 -14.33 -3.62 26.29
N ARG A 255 -13.14 -3.94 26.83
CA ARG A 255 -11.98 -3.04 26.83
C ARG A 255 -11.39 -2.80 25.45
N PHE A 256 -11.84 -3.51 24.42
CA PHE A 256 -11.42 -3.27 23.05
C PHE A 256 -12.15 -2.07 22.41
N TYR A 257 -13.35 -1.73 22.92
CA TYR A 257 -14.18 -0.64 22.39
C TYR A 257 -14.12 0.65 23.24
N LEU A 258 -13.50 0.57 24.42
CA LEU A 258 -13.24 1.69 25.33
C LEU A 258 -11.87 2.29 25.04
#